data_AF-A0A7X9H9H3-F1
#
_entry.id   AF-A0A7X9H9H3-F1
#
_cell.length_a   1.000
_cell.length_b   1.000
_cell.length_c   1.000
_cell.angle_alpha   90.00
_cell.angle_beta   90.00
_cell.angle_gamma   90.00
#
_symmetry.space_group_name_H-M   'P 1'
#
loop_
_entity.id
_entity.type
_entity.pdbx_description
1 polymer ?
#
loop_
_entity_poly.entity_id
_entity_poly.type
_entity_poly.pdbx_seq_one_letter_code
_entity_poly.pdbx_strand_id
1 'polypeptide(L)'
;MKKFFTTITLLSMFLVVGCVDLDELWNEIDFLKKQNAEKARELEEENAKFAAFEELYKSVEKLTSSANSEITTIKGLIDALSNRLSVVSYKELEDKSGYELTMSDGSKITLKHGAKGAAGKDGKDGAEGEAGIDGITPEISVKLHTDGLLYWTLNGEFLLDADGNMIPAQGKDGKDGKDGKDGADGAQGTPGKDGKDGKDGATGATGAAGKDAITPLLRINSDLYWEMSLDGGLKWQLVTDVNKRPVKAQGPRGAAGAAGQSPAGPKGPTGDQGLPGEKGEPGKDGDANLTITETETAITIVYNGVTFTIPKGEMPPVKMTLTTTKDMGETIRLDLRAAVEDQADVWIDLNNNGKKDSGEDNVTFGVWAYYPLGAQTITIYGKVTMLACSSNSLTTLDVSHNATLDSLYCSQNSLTKLDVTQNTALTALNCGDNSLSTLDLSHNAALTYLDCYGNLLTTLDVSHNAALQELYCSQNSLTKLDVTKNTALIELDCDKNSLTELDLTSNTSLQYLYCYENSLTSLDVTNNTELGFIDCCANQIEGEKMETLVNSLVDRSGILKGSFYVHDQNNPTNVITKAQVLTAEGKNWRVMDIDGNAYEGVEPPKMTLTTTKNFGETISLSIRAAEADKADVWIDLN
;
A
#
# COMPACT_ATOMS: atom_id res chain seq x y z
N MET A 1 31.46 -35.70 2.27
CA MET A 1 31.57 -36.05 3.70
C MET A 1 32.50 -37.22 4.01
N LYS A 2 32.26 -38.48 3.59
CA LYS A 2 33.17 -39.61 3.90
C LYS A 2 34.65 -39.39 3.48
N LYS A 3 34.89 -38.81 2.30
CA LYS A 3 36.25 -38.45 1.83
C LYS A 3 36.89 -37.27 2.59
N PHE A 4 36.08 -36.43 3.23
CA PHE A 4 36.56 -35.32 4.06
C PHE A 4 36.98 -35.83 5.45
N PHE A 5 36.26 -36.84 5.96
CA PHE A 5 36.57 -37.53 7.20
C PHE A 5 37.87 -38.33 7.14
N THR A 6 38.16 -39.07 6.06
CA THR A 6 39.41 -39.84 5.94
C THR A 6 40.64 -38.93 5.95
N THR A 7 40.53 -37.71 5.43
CA THR A 7 41.61 -36.73 5.40
C THR A 7 41.84 -36.09 6.77
N ILE A 8 40.77 -35.79 7.53
CA ILE A 8 40.88 -35.22 8.89
C ILE A 8 41.43 -36.25 9.88
N THR A 9 41.03 -37.52 9.78
CA THR A 9 41.57 -38.58 10.68
C THR A 9 43.03 -38.91 10.37
N LEU A 10 43.51 -38.68 9.14
CA LEU A 10 44.95 -38.80 8.82
C LEU A 10 45.74 -37.55 9.24
N LEU A 11 45.13 -36.35 9.19
CA LEU A 11 45.78 -35.10 9.58
C LEU A 11 45.95 -34.98 11.10
N SER A 12 45.03 -35.55 11.89
CA SER A 12 45.09 -35.55 13.36
C SER A 12 46.14 -36.49 13.96
N MET A 13 46.77 -37.36 13.15
CA MET A 13 47.87 -38.23 13.59
C MET A 13 49.26 -37.58 13.50
N PHE A 14 49.40 -36.37 12.92
CA PHE A 14 50.72 -35.80 12.60
C PHE A 14 51.07 -34.44 13.20
N LEU A 15 50.23 -33.79 14.00
CA LEU A 15 50.57 -32.49 14.61
C LEU A 15 50.28 -32.46 16.11
N VAL A 16 51.35 -32.30 16.87
CA VAL A 16 51.35 -31.96 18.30
C VAL A 16 51.28 -30.43 18.43
N VAL A 17 50.59 -29.98 19.49
CA VAL A 17 50.38 -28.61 20.01
C VAL A 17 49.10 -27.94 19.53
N GLY A 18 48.16 -27.84 20.48
CA GLY A 18 46.83 -27.25 20.35
C GLY A 18 45.79 -28.26 20.79
N CYS A 19 45.48 -28.31 22.09
CA CYS A 19 44.31 -29.02 22.59
C CYS A 19 43.08 -28.42 21.90
N VAL A 20 42.63 -29.03 20.82
CA VAL A 20 41.25 -28.87 20.36
C VAL A 20 40.44 -29.73 21.30
N ASP A 21 39.60 -29.09 22.11
CA ASP A 21 38.69 -29.80 23.00
C ASP A 21 37.69 -30.56 22.13
N LEU A 22 37.89 -31.88 22.04
CA LEU A 22 37.06 -32.76 21.23
C LEU A 22 35.61 -32.76 21.74
N ASP A 23 35.38 -32.50 23.03
CA ASP A 23 34.04 -32.45 23.61
C ASP A 23 33.30 -31.18 23.18
N GLU A 24 33.99 -30.06 23.01
CA GLU A 24 33.44 -28.80 22.49
C GLU A 24 33.00 -28.94 21.03
N LEU A 25 33.84 -29.59 20.20
CA LEU A 25 33.49 -29.94 18.82
C LEU A 25 32.30 -30.90 18.73
N TRP A 26 32.21 -31.88 19.63
CA TRP A 26 31.07 -32.81 19.65
C TRP A 26 29.76 -32.11 20.07
N ASN A 27 29.82 -31.19 21.02
CA ASN A 27 28.67 -30.38 21.43
C ASN A 27 28.20 -29.46 20.30
N GLU A 28 29.13 -28.83 19.56
CA GLU A 28 28.83 -28.01 18.39
C GLU A 28 28.16 -28.84 17.27
N ILE A 29 28.65 -30.05 17.03
CA ILE A 29 28.06 -30.97 16.04
C ILE A 29 26.64 -31.37 16.44
N ASP A 30 26.39 -31.69 17.71
CA ASP A 30 25.05 -32.07 18.17
C ASP A 30 24.09 -30.88 18.22
N PHE A 31 24.59 -29.68 18.50
CA PHE A 31 23.82 -28.43 18.39
C PHE A 31 23.41 -28.16 16.94
N LEU A 32 24.35 -28.22 16.00
CA LEU A 32 24.08 -28.01 14.57
C LEU A 32 23.13 -29.07 14.01
N LYS A 33 23.17 -30.31 14.50
CA LYS A 33 22.18 -31.34 14.13
C LYS A 33 20.77 -30.99 14.61
N LYS A 34 20.62 -30.48 15.84
CA LYS A 34 19.33 -30.05 16.37
C LYS A 34 18.78 -28.85 15.60
N GLN A 35 19.62 -27.85 15.33
CA GLN A 35 19.23 -26.68 14.55
C GLN A 35 18.82 -27.05 13.11
N ASN A 36 19.54 -27.99 12.48
CA ASN A 36 19.16 -28.49 11.15
C ASN A 36 17.86 -29.31 11.18
N ALA A 37 17.57 -30.03 12.26
CA ALA A 37 16.31 -30.74 12.42
C ALA A 37 15.13 -29.78 12.65
N GLU A 38 15.33 -28.72 13.42
CA GLU A 38 14.34 -27.64 13.63
C GLU A 38 14.04 -26.93 12.30
N LYS A 39 15.07 -26.49 11.58
CA LYS A 39 14.93 -25.85 10.26
C LYS A 39 14.26 -26.77 9.23
N ALA A 40 14.54 -28.08 9.28
CA ALA A 40 13.87 -29.04 8.43
C ALA A 40 12.36 -29.15 8.75
N ARG A 41 11.98 -29.07 10.03
CA ARG A 41 10.57 -29.06 10.45
C ARG A 41 9.87 -27.76 10.05
N GLU A 42 10.52 -26.62 10.21
CA GLU A 42 10.01 -25.31 9.76
C GLU A 42 9.78 -25.30 8.25
N LEU A 43 10.75 -25.81 7.48
CA LEU A 43 10.65 -25.95 6.03
C LEU A 43 9.51 -26.90 5.63
N GLU A 44 9.26 -27.97 6.39
CA GLU A 44 8.16 -28.90 6.15
C GLU A 44 6.78 -28.27 6.45
N GLU A 45 6.68 -27.47 7.52
CA GLU A 45 5.49 -26.68 7.84
C GLU A 45 5.22 -25.58 6.80
N GLU A 46 6.26 -24.91 6.31
CA GLU A 46 6.15 -23.89 5.26
C GLU A 46 5.76 -24.50 3.91
N ASN A 47 6.35 -25.64 3.54
CA ASN A 47 5.95 -26.40 2.35
C ASN A 47 4.49 -26.89 2.44
N ALA A 48 4.00 -27.26 3.62
CA ALA A 48 2.60 -27.62 3.82
C ALA A 48 1.66 -26.41 3.63
N LYS A 49 2.06 -25.22 4.09
CA LYS A 49 1.33 -23.97 3.84
C LYS A 49 1.33 -23.61 2.35
N PHE A 50 2.46 -23.78 1.67
CA PHE A 50 2.59 -23.54 0.23
C PHE A 50 1.68 -24.49 -0.58
N ALA A 51 1.64 -25.78 -0.22
CA ALA A 51 0.74 -26.74 -0.85
C ALA A 51 -0.75 -26.39 -0.63
N ALA A 52 -1.12 -25.88 0.55
CA ALA A 52 -2.48 -25.41 0.81
C ALA A 52 -2.83 -24.14 0.01
N PHE A 53 -1.86 -23.25 -0.17
CA PHE A 53 -1.99 -22.06 -1.01
C PHE A 53 -2.17 -22.40 -2.49
N GLU A 54 -1.40 -23.36 -3.01
CA GLU A 54 -1.53 -23.88 -4.38
C GLU A 54 -2.93 -24.46 -4.65
N GLU A 55 -3.51 -25.20 -3.69
CA GLU A 55 -4.89 -25.70 -3.82
C GLU A 55 -5.93 -24.57 -3.78
N LEU A 56 -5.70 -23.53 -2.98
CA LEU A 56 -6.55 -22.35 -2.96
C LEU A 56 -6.46 -21.58 -4.30
N TYR A 57 -5.25 -21.42 -4.84
CA TYR A 57 -5.00 -20.76 -6.11
C TYR A 57 -5.74 -21.46 -7.26
N LYS A 58 -5.63 -22.79 -7.36
CA LYS A 58 -6.41 -23.58 -8.34
C LYS A 58 -7.92 -23.40 -8.19
N SER A 59 -8.41 -23.29 -6.94
CA SER A 59 -9.83 -23.04 -6.69
C SER A 59 -10.26 -21.66 -7.18
N VAL A 60 -9.42 -20.64 -6.97
CA VAL A 60 -9.65 -19.27 -7.46
C VAL A 60 -9.60 -19.23 -8.98
N GLU A 61 -8.61 -19.85 -9.63
CA GLU A 61 -8.53 -19.94 -11.10
C GLU A 61 -9.79 -20.57 -11.71
N LYS A 62 -10.31 -21.63 -11.07
CA LYS A 62 -11.54 -22.29 -11.50
C LYS A 62 -12.77 -21.40 -11.34
N LEU A 63 -12.86 -20.65 -10.23
CA LEU A 63 -13.92 -19.65 -10.00
C LEU A 63 -13.85 -18.52 -11.03
N THR A 64 -12.67 -17.96 -11.28
CA THR A 64 -12.43 -16.91 -12.28
C THR A 64 -12.79 -17.39 -13.69
N SER A 65 -12.41 -18.62 -14.04
CA SER A 65 -12.78 -19.23 -15.32
C SER A 65 -14.30 -19.43 -15.47
N SER A 66 -14.98 -19.82 -14.39
CA SER A 66 -16.45 -19.92 -14.37
C SER A 66 -17.11 -18.56 -14.54
N ALA A 67 -16.66 -17.56 -13.77
CA ALA A 67 -17.16 -16.19 -13.84
C ALA A 67 -16.94 -15.58 -15.24
N ASN A 68 -15.78 -15.77 -15.85
CA ASN A 68 -15.50 -15.30 -17.21
C ASN A 68 -16.40 -15.96 -18.26
N SER A 69 -16.71 -17.25 -18.10
CA SER A 69 -17.67 -17.94 -18.97
C SER A 69 -19.09 -17.40 -18.80
N GLU A 70 -19.50 -17.08 -17.57
CA GLU A 70 -20.80 -16.49 -17.27
C GLU A 70 -20.91 -15.04 -17.79
N ILE A 71 -19.87 -14.22 -17.61
CA ILE A 71 -19.77 -12.87 -18.16
C ILE A 71 -19.85 -12.89 -19.68
N THR A 72 -19.17 -13.82 -20.34
CA THR A 72 -19.23 -13.97 -21.81
C THR A 72 -20.65 -14.31 -22.27
N THR A 73 -21.35 -15.16 -21.52
CA THR A 73 -22.74 -15.55 -21.80
C THR A 73 -23.69 -14.38 -21.61
N ILE A 74 -23.55 -13.64 -20.51
CA ILE A 74 -24.33 -12.43 -20.21
C ILE A 74 -24.08 -11.36 -21.28
N LYS A 75 -22.82 -11.16 -21.69
CA LYS A 75 -22.47 -10.26 -22.78
C LYS A 75 -23.16 -10.65 -24.08
N GLY A 76 -23.14 -11.93 -24.46
CA GLY A 76 -23.87 -12.41 -25.63
C GLY A 76 -25.38 -12.13 -25.57
N LEU A 77 -25.99 -12.28 -24.39
CA LEU A 77 -27.40 -11.94 -24.18
C LEU A 77 -27.66 -10.43 -24.27
N ILE A 78 -26.78 -9.61 -23.71
CA ILE A 78 -26.86 -8.14 -23.78
C ILE A 78 -26.69 -7.67 -25.23
N ASP A 79 -25.75 -8.25 -25.98
CA ASP A 79 -25.53 -7.94 -27.40
C ASP A 79 -26.75 -8.34 -28.23
N ALA A 80 -27.36 -9.50 -27.94
CA ALA A 80 -28.61 -9.92 -28.56
C ALA A 80 -29.78 -8.98 -28.28
N LEU A 81 -29.94 -8.54 -27.03
CA LEU A 81 -30.97 -7.58 -26.63
C LEU A 81 -30.75 -6.21 -27.28
N SER A 82 -29.50 -5.73 -27.26
CA SER A 82 -29.11 -4.44 -27.85
C SER A 82 -29.36 -4.41 -29.36
N ASN A 83 -29.12 -5.53 -30.05
CA ASN A 83 -29.40 -5.69 -31.47
C ASN A 83 -30.83 -6.15 -31.80
N ARG A 84 -31.72 -6.22 -30.79
CA ARG A 84 -33.12 -6.65 -30.92
C ARG A 84 -33.28 -8.01 -31.62
N LEU A 85 -32.33 -8.91 -31.40
CA LEU A 85 -32.34 -10.24 -31.98
C LEU A 85 -33.36 -11.13 -31.26
N SER A 86 -34.13 -11.89 -32.03
CA SER A 86 -35.07 -12.86 -31.49
C SER A 86 -34.46 -14.27 -31.50
N VAL A 87 -34.77 -15.08 -30.49
CA VAL A 87 -34.36 -16.49 -30.49
C VAL A 87 -35.20 -17.23 -31.53
N VAL A 88 -34.55 -17.85 -32.51
CA VAL A 88 -35.24 -18.61 -33.59
C VAL A 88 -35.26 -20.11 -33.33
N SER A 89 -34.30 -20.64 -32.56
CA SER A 89 -34.31 -22.03 -32.09
C SER A 89 -33.40 -22.21 -30.89
N TYR A 90 -33.54 -23.33 -30.17
CA TYR A 90 -32.62 -23.73 -29.12
C TYR A 90 -32.31 -25.22 -29.19
N LYS A 91 -31.16 -25.62 -28.66
CA LYS A 91 -30.72 -27.03 -28.53
C LYS A 91 -30.15 -27.26 -27.13
N GLU A 92 -30.59 -28.29 -26.43
CA GLU A 92 -29.96 -28.74 -25.18
C GLU A 92 -28.55 -29.29 -25.47
N LEU A 93 -27.57 -28.92 -24.65
CA LEU A 93 -26.20 -29.43 -24.76
C LEU A 93 -26.16 -30.95 -24.48
N GLU A 94 -25.24 -31.67 -25.13
CA GLU A 94 -25.17 -33.13 -25.04
C GLU A 94 -24.92 -33.65 -23.62
N ASP A 95 -24.26 -32.86 -22.79
CA ASP A 95 -23.96 -33.16 -21.39
C ASP A 95 -25.08 -32.72 -20.42
N LYS A 96 -26.18 -32.17 -20.95
CA LYS A 96 -27.30 -31.58 -20.19
C LYS A 96 -26.88 -30.44 -19.25
N SER A 97 -25.71 -29.87 -19.47
CA SER A 97 -25.21 -28.75 -18.67
C SER A 97 -25.87 -27.42 -19.03
N GLY A 98 -26.72 -27.38 -20.07
CA GLY A 98 -27.34 -26.13 -20.50
C GLY A 98 -28.01 -26.19 -21.89
N TYR A 99 -28.22 -25.02 -22.49
CA TYR A 99 -28.86 -24.82 -23.78
C TYR A 99 -28.04 -23.89 -24.68
N GLU A 100 -27.92 -24.22 -25.98
CA GLU A 100 -27.43 -23.32 -27.02
C GLU A 100 -28.65 -22.65 -27.70
N LEU A 101 -28.78 -21.34 -27.58
CA LEU A 101 -29.76 -20.53 -28.28
C LEU A 101 -29.20 -20.10 -29.64
N THR A 102 -30.00 -20.16 -30.69
CA THR A 102 -29.68 -19.57 -32.00
C THR A 102 -30.56 -18.34 -32.21
N MET A 103 -29.94 -17.21 -32.51
CA MET A 103 -30.57 -15.91 -32.70
C MET A 103 -30.95 -15.68 -34.17
N SER A 104 -31.78 -14.67 -34.43
CA SER A 104 -32.32 -14.36 -35.77
C SER A 104 -31.28 -13.95 -36.81
N ASP A 105 -30.09 -13.54 -36.39
CA ASP A 105 -28.94 -13.25 -37.26
C ASP A 105 -28.01 -14.47 -37.47
N GLY A 106 -28.35 -15.61 -36.86
CA GLY A 106 -27.55 -16.84 -36.90
C GLY A 106 -26.48 -16.95 -35.80
N SER A 107 -26.32 -15.93 -34.95
CA SER A 107 -25.42 -15.99 -33.78
C SER A 107 -25.92 -17.01 -32.76
N LYS A 108 -25.00 -17.55 -31.95
CA LYS A 108 -25.27 -18.60 -30.97
C LYS A 108 -24.83 -18.19 -29.59
N ILE A 109 -25.69 -18.40 -28.59
CA ILE A 109 -25.44 -18.08 -27.19
C ILE A 109 -25.62 -19.36 -26.36
N THR A 110 -24.61 -19.72 -25.58
CA THR A 110 -24.67 -20.92 -24.73
C THR A 110 -25.01 -20.55 -23.29
N LEU A 111 -26.17 -20.97 -22.80
CA LEU A 111 -26.59 -20.86 -21.40
C LEU A 111 -26.23 -22.14 -20.66
N LYS A 112 -25.50 -22.05 -19.55
CA LYS A 112 -25.23 -23.22 -18.68
C LYS A 112 -26.01 -23.13 -17.37
N HIS A 113 -26.42 -24.29 -16.84
CA HIS A 113 -26.99 -24.42 -15.51
C HIS A 113 -25.92 -24.07 -14.45
N GLY A 114 -26.32 -23.40 -13.37
CA GLY A 114 -25.43 -23.17 -12.23
C GLY A 114 -25.01 -24.50 -11.59
N ALA A 115 -23.74 -24.61 -11.20
CA ALA A 115 -23.27 -25.78 -10.45
C ALA A 115 -23.98 -25.85 -9.09
N LYS A 116 -24.42 -27.04 -8.66
CA LYS A 116 -24.88 -27.25 -7.28
C LYS A 116 -23.76 -26.83 -6.34
N GLY A 117 -24.04 -25.88 -5.45
CA GLY A 117 -23.13 -25.55 -4.35
C GLY A 117 -22.80 -26.80 -3.53
N ALA A 118 -21.60 -26.84 -2.94
CA ALA A 118 -21.24 -27.92 -2.02
C ALA A 118 -22.30 -28.01 -0.90
N ALA A 119 -22.71 -29.23 -0.55
CA ALA A 119 -23.55 -29.42 0.62
C ALA A 119 -22.82 -28.82 1.83
N GLY A 120 -23.47 -27.89 2.54
CA GLY A 120 -22.97 -27.39 3.80
C GLY A 120 -22.70 -28.58 4.74
N LYS A 121 -21.63 -28.51 5.53
CA LYS A 121 -21.46 -29.47 6.62
C LYS A 121 -22.60 -29.23 7.60
N ASP A 122 -23.45 -30.25 7.81
CA ASP A 122 -24.52 -30.18 8.79
C ASP A 122 -23.93 -29.77 10.16
N GLY A 123 -24.35 -28.60 10.64
CA GLY A 123 -24.14 -28.22 12.03
C GLY A 123 -24.96 -29.13 12.92
N LYS A 124 -24.51 -29.41 14.15
CA LYS A 124 -25.35 -30.09 15.14
C LYS A 124 -26.56 -29.22 15.44
N ASP A 125 -27.76 -29.70 15.12
CA ASP A 125 -29.03 -29.02 15.40
C ASP A 125 -29.16 -28.64 16.87
N GLY A 126 -29.15 -27.34 17.15
CA GLY A 126 -29.73 -26.75 18.36
C GLY A 126 -31.14 -26.26 18.04
N ALA A 127 -32.03 -26.25 19.02
CA ALA A 127 -33.40 -25.78 18.83
C ALA A 127 -33.42 -24.29 18.39
N GLU A 128 -34.23 -23.96 17.38
CA GLU A 128 -34.48 -22.58 16.97
C GLU A 128 -35.18 -21.80 18.11
N GLY A 129 -34.62 -20.63 18.45
CA GLY A 129 -35.38 -19.60 19.17
C GLY A 129 -36.34 -18.91 18.21
N GLU A 130 -37.42 -18.29 18.73
CA GLU A 130 -38.33 -17.51 17.87
C GLU A 130 -37.55 -16.43 17.10
N ALA A 131 -37.75 -16.40 15.79
CA ALA A 131 -37.17 -15.38 14.92
C ALA A 131 -37.60 -13.98 15.40
N GLY A 132 -36.62 -13.12 15.63
CA GLY A 132 -36.88 -11.69 15.70
C GLY A 132 -37.48 -11.22 14.36
N ILE A 133 -38.38 -10.25 14.41
CA ILE A 133 -38.94 -9.66 13.18
C ILE A 133 -37.81 -8.94 12.45
N ASP A 134 -37.53 -9.33 11.21
CA ASP A 134 -36.53 -8.66 10.37
C ASP A 134 -36.88 -7.18 10.19
N GLY A 135 -35.86 -6.33 10.26
CA GLY A 135 -36.01 -4.91 9.93
C GLY A 135 -36.26 -4.73 8.43
N ILE A 136 -37.36 -4.07 8.07
CA ILE A 136 -37.72 -3.82 6.67
C ILE A 136 -36.87 -2.65 6.15
N THR A 137 -36.07 -2.88 5.11
CA THR A 137 -35.37 -1.82 4.38
C THR A 137 -36.40 -0.95 3.65
N PRO A 138 -36.43 0.38 3.86
CA PRO A 138 -37.37 1.24 3.15
C PRO A 138 -37.07 1.27 1.64
N GLU A 139 -38.10 1.08 0.82
CA GLU A 139 -38.03 1.15 -0.64
C GLU A 139 -38.27 2.58 -1.12
N ILE A 140 -37.23 3.25 -1.63
CA ILE A 140 -37.38 4.57 -2.27
C ILE A 140 -37.59 4.37 -3.77
N SER A 141 -38.68 4.91 -4.32
CA SER A 141 -39.06 4.77 -5.73
C SER A 141 -39.70 6.06 -6.27
N VAL A 142 -40.07 6.10 -7.54
CA VAL A 142 -40.80 7.23 -8.16
C VAL A 142 -42.17 6.79 -8.65
N LYS A 143 -43.17 7.65 -8.50
CA LYS A 143 -44.55 7.37 -8.92
C LYS A 143 -45.12 8.55 -9.70
N LEU A 144 -45.74 8.25 -10.85
CA LEU A 144 -46.42 9.24 -11.68
C LEU A 144 -47.72 9.67 -10.99
N HIS A 145 -47.84 10.97 -10.72
CA HIS A 145 -49.04 11.56 -10.13
C HIS A 145 -50.02 11.99 -11.23
N THR A 146 -51.29 12.21 -10.87
CA THR A 146 -52.37 12.49 -11.83
C THR A 146 -52.23 13.82 -12.57
N ASP A 147 -51.32 14.68 -12.14
CA ASP A 147 -50.93 15.92 -12.82
C ASP A 147 -49.87 15.72 -13.91
N GLY A 148 -49.42 14.48 -14.13
CA GLY A 148 -48.44 14.12 -15.15
C GLY A 148 -46.99 14.29 -14.73
N LEU A 149 -46.70 14.55 -13.45
CA LEU A 149 -45.33 14.66 -12.95
C LEU A 149 -44.93 13.45 -12.09
N LEU A 150 -43.64 13.08 -12.14
CA LEU A 150 -43.07 12.06 -11.26
C LEU A 150 -42.75 12.66 -9.90
N TYR A 151 -43.09 11.94 -8.83
CA TYR A 151 -42.80 12.29 -7.44
C TYR A 151 -42.08 11.16 -6.73
N TRP A 152 -41.18 11.51 -5.81
CA TRP A 152 -40.49 10.53 -4.98
C TRP A 152 -41.45 9.86 -3.99
N THR A 153 -41.26 8.57 -3.76
CA THR A 153 -42.05 7.76 -2.83
C THR A 153 -41.15 6.97 -1.88
N LEU A 154 -41.65 6.70 -0.68
CA LEU A 154 -41.04 5.82 0.32
C LEU A 154 -42.06 4.73 0.68
N ASN A 155 -41.71 3.47 0.42
CA ASN A 155 -42.59 2.31 0.57
C ASN A 155 -43.94 2.49 -0.16
N GLY A 156 -43.92 3.12 -1.33
CA GLY A 156 -45.11 3.35 -2.17
C GLY A 156 -45.95 4.59 -1.85
N GLU A 157 -45.65 5.31 -0.77
CA GLU A 157 -46.31 6.57 -0.37
C GLU A 157 -45.49 7.79 -0.78
N PHE A 158 -46.14 8.91 -1.15
CA PHE A 158 -45.43 10.11 -1.61
C PHE A 158 -44.61 10.78 -0.51
N LEU A 159 -43.35 11.11 -0.82
CA LEU A 159 -42.49 11.90 0.04
C LEU A 159 -42.90 13.37 0.00
N LEU A 160 -42.92 14.02 1.16
CA LEU A 160 -43.37 15.39 1.35
C LEU A 160 -42.22 16.29 1.83
N ASP A 161 -42.21 17.54 1.38
CA ASP A 161 -41.30 18.56 1.89
C ASP A 161 -41.73 19.08 3.28
N ALA A 162 -40.95 20.01 3.83
CA ALA A 162 -41.18 20.57 5.16
C ALA A 162 -42.51 21.32 5.31
N ASP A 163 -43.12 21.72 4.19
CA ASP A 163 -44.38 22.47 4.10
C ASP A 163 -45.56 21.55 3.72
N GLY A 164 -45.32 20.25 3.54
CA GLY A 164 -46.32 19.23 3.26
C GLY A 164 -46.64 19.02 1.78
N ASN A 165 -45.83 19.56 0.87
CA ASN A 165 -46.02 19.36 -0.57
C ASN A 165 -45.26 18.13 -1.07
N MET A 166 -45.82 17.43 -2.05
CA MET A 166 -45.14 16.29 -2.68
C MET A 166 -43.83 16.72 -3.34
N ILE A 167 -42.76 15.96 -3.14
CA ILE A 167 -41.42 16.26 -3.67
C ILE A 167 -41.31 15.77 -5.12
N PRO A 168 -41.26 16.67 -6.13
CA PRO A 168 -41.18 16.26 -7.52
C PRO A 168 -39.82 15.63 -7.82
N ALA A 169 -39.83 14.54 -8.58
CA ALA A 169 -38.66 13.84 -9.07
C ALA A 169 -38.16 14.39 -10.42
N GLN A 170 -38.80 15.43 -10.96
CA GLN A 170 -38.43 16.12 -12.18
C GLN A 170 -38.70 17.63 -12.08
N GLY A 171 -37.90 18.45 -12.76
CA GLY A 171 -38.10 19.90 -12.82
C GLY A 171 -39.30 20.29 -13.70
N LYS A 172 -39.84 21.51 -13.52
CA LYS A 172 -40.82 22.12 -14.44
C LYS A 172 -40.10 23.05 -15.41
N ASP A 173 -40.47 23.00 -16.69
CA ASP A 173 -39.96 23.92 -17.71
C ASP A 173 -40.31 25.38 -17.37
N GLY A 174 -39.41 26.29 -17.73
CA GLY A 174 -39.66 27.73 -17.65
C GLY A 174 -40.78 28.16 -18.60
N LYS A 175 -41.51 29.23 -18.26
CA LYS A 175 -42.51 29.82 -19.18
C LYS A 175 -41.81 30.45 -20.39
N ASP A 176 -42.34 30.20 -21.58
CA ASP A 176 -41.91 30.84 -22.82
C ASP A 176 -41.91 32.38 -22.70
N GLY A 177 -40.97 33.03 -23.38
CA GLY A 177 -40.95 34.48 -23.53
C GLY A 177 -42.15 34.96 -24.35
N LYS A 178 -42.64 36.17 -24.09
CA LYS A 178 -43.74 36.76 -24.89
C LYS A 178 -43.30 36.96 -26.34
N ASP A 179 -44.18 36.61 -27.27
CA ASP A 179 -44.00 36.84 -28.70
C ASP A 179 -43.75 38.33 -29.00
N GLY A 180 -42.93 38.60 -30.03
CA GLY A 180 -42.75 39.94 -30.59
C GLY A 180 -44.04 40.46 -31.21
N LYS A 181 -44.24 41.79 -31.21
CA LYS A 181 -45.39 42.41 -31.90
C LYS A 181 -45.31 42.19 -33.40
N ASP A 182 -46.43 41.77 -34.01
CA ASP A 182 -46.60 41.68 -35.45
C ASP A 182 -46.34 43.02 -36.16
N GLY A 183 -45.84 42.96 -37.40
CA GLY A 183 -45.74 44.12 -38.29
C GLY A 183 -47.13 44.59 -38.74
N ALA A 184 -47.27 45.89 -39.03
CA ALA A 184 -48.55 46.47 -39.45
C ALA A 184 -49.05 45.93 -40.80
N ASP A 185 -50.34 45.60 -40.88
CA ASP A 185 -51.01 45.13 -42.10
C ASP A 185 -50.95 46.16 -43.25
N GLY A 186 -50.77 45.66 -44.48
CA GLY A 186 -50.92 46.46 -45.69
C GLY A 186 -52.38 46.84 -45.97
N ALA A 187 -52.58 48.01 -46.60
CA ALA A 187 -53.91 48.56 -46.88
C ALA A 187 -54.77 47.63 -47.77
N GLN A 188 -56.06 47.53 -47.42
CA GLN A 188 -57.04 46.62 -48.01
C GLN A 188 -57.38 46.94 -49.49
N GLY A 189 -57.17 45.98 -50.39
CA GLY A 189 -57.63 46.03 -51.79
C GLY A 189 -59.10 45.62 -51.95
N THR A 190 -59.77 46.14 -53.00
CA THR A 190 -61.17 45.83 -53.33
C THR A 190 -61.36 44.41 -53.89
N PRO A 191 -62.57 43.80 -53.80
CA PRO A 191 -62.75 42.37 -54.02
C PRO A 191 -62.65 42.01 -55.51
N GLY A 192 -61.66 41.21 -55.90
CA GLY A 192 -61.59 40.66 -57.25
C GLY A 192 -60.33 39.84 -57.55
N LYS A 193 -60.52 38.51 -57.59
CA LYS A 193 -59.62 37.46 -58.11
C LYS A 193 -58.26 37.32 -57.41
N ASP A 194 -58.01 36.12 -56.88
CA ASP A 194 -56.80 35.70 -56.17
C ASP A 194 -55.50 36.20 -56.83
N GLY A 195 -54.75 37.02 -56.12
CA GLY A 195 -53.38 37.42 -56.44
C GLY A 195 -52.41 36.72 -55.49
N LYS A 196 -51.26 36.28 -56.02
CA LYS A 196 -50.19 35.58 -55.29
C LYS A 196 -49.81 36.29 -53.98
N ASP A 197 -49.60 35.48 -52.93
CA ASP A 197 -49.10 35.93 -51.62
C ASP A 197 -47.80 36.74 -51.75
N GLY A 198 -47.71 37.81 -50.96
CA GLY A 198 -46.52 38.65 -50.83
C GLY A 198 -45.42 37.96 -50.03
N LYS A 199 -44.17 38.40 -50.22
CA LYS A 199 -42.98 37.86 -49.54
C LYS A 199 -43.00 38.24 -48.05
N ASP A 200 -42.84 37.27 -47.16
CA ASP A 200 -42.76 37.50 -45.70
C ASP A 200 -41.61 38.46 -45.33
N GLY A 201 -41.85 39.28 -44.30
CA GLY A 201 -40.85 40.15 -43.69
C GLY A 201 -39.84 39.38 -42.84
N ALA A 202 -38.65 39.96 -42.64
CA ALA A 202 -37.56 39.31 -41.89
C ALA A 202 -37.92 39.07 -40.41
N THR A 203 -37.59 37.89 -39.92
CA THR A 203 -37.79 37.44 -38.53
C THR A 203 -37.01 38.32 -37.53
N GLY A 204 -37.67 38.76 -36.46
CA GLY A 204 -37.03 39.48 -35.36
C GLY A 204 -36.11 38.59 -34.52
N ALA A 205 -35.12 39.18 -33.86
CA ALA A 205 -34.13 38.45 -33.04
C ALA A 205 -34.77 37.78 -31.81
N THR A 206 -34.38 36.53 -31.54
CA THR A 206 -34.78 35.72 -30.38
C THR A 206 -34.24 36.31 -29.07
N GLY A 207 -35.09 36.34 -28.03
CA GLY A 207 -34.68 36.70 -26.67
C GLY A 207 -33.81 35.62 -26.00
N ALA A 208 -33.02 36.01 -25.00
CA ALA A 208 -32.14 35.09 -24.28
C ALA A 208 -32.92 34.04 -23.47
N ALA A 209 -32.43 32.79 -23.47
CA ALA A 209 -33.01 31.69 -22.70
C ALA A 209 -32.93 31.92 -21.18
N GLY A 210 -33.94 31.48 -20.44
CA GLY A 210 -33.93 31.44 -18.98
C GLY A 210 -32.95 30.40 -18.45
N LYS A 211 -32.49 30.55 -17.20
CA LYS A 211 -31.62 29.54 -16.54
C LYS A 211 -32.46 28.36 -16.05
N ASP A 212 -32.04 27.15 -16.39
CA ASP A 212 -32.65 25.90 -15.95
C ASP A 212 -32.48 25.68 -14.43
N ALA A 213 -33.45 24.98 -13.82
CA ALA A 213 -33.39 24.59 -12.41
C ALA A 213 -32.45 23.39 -12.19
N ILE A 214 -31.78 23.35 -11.04
CA ILE A 214 -30.80 22.31 -10.68
C ILE A 214 -31.51 21.13 -10.03
N THR A 215 -31.22 19.90 -10.50
CA THR A 215 -31.70 18.65 -9.90
C THR A 215 -31.14 18.48 -8.49
N PRO A 216 -31.97 18.13 -7.49
CA PRO A 216 -31.51 17.82 -6.14
C PRO A 216 -30.47 16.69 -6.09
N LEU A 217 -29.41 16.87 -5.31
CA LEU A 217 -28.38 15.86 -5.06
C LEU A 217 -28.61 15.18 -3.71
N LEU A 218 -28.31 13.89 -3.59
CA LEU A 218 -28.41 13.09 -2.36
C LEU A 218 -27.07 12.45 -2.02
N ARG A 219 -26.73 12.35 -0.72
CA ARG A 219 -25.54 11.65 -0.21
C ARG A 219 -25.76 11.07 1.18
N ILE A 220 -24.81 10.25 1.64
CA ILE A 220 -24.71 9.78 3.03
C ILE A 220 -23.56 10.52 3.70
N ASN A 221 -23.79 11.11 4.87
CA ASN A 221 -22.75 11.80 5.63
C ASN A 221 -21.96 10.84 6.55
N SER A 222 -20.91 11.36 7.20
CA SER A 222 -20.01 10.57 8.06
C SER A 222 -20.70 9.90 9.25
N ASP A 223 -21.86 10.41 9.68
CA ASP A 223 -22.66 9.85 10.78
C ASP A 223 -23.71 8.84 10.30
N LEU A 224 -23.63 8.46 9.01
CA LEU A 224 -24.53 7.54 8.31
C LEU A 224 -25.97 8.06 8.23
N TYR A 225 -26.17 9.36 8.02
CA TYR A 225 -27.49 9.95 7.74
C TYR A 225 -27.58 10.45 6.30
N TRP A 226 -28.78 10.39 5.75
CA TRP A 226 -29.06 10.92 4.41
C TRP A 226 -29.10 12.44 4.43
N GLU A 227 -28.40 13.07 3.49
CA GLU A 227 -28.42 14.52 3.24
C GLU A 227 -28.80 14.81 1.79
N MET A 228 -29.53 15.91 1.56
CA MET A 228 -29.88 16.41 0.23
C MET A 228 -29.39 17.84 0.02
N SER A 229 -29.13 18.21 -1.24
CA SER A 229 -28.81 19.56 -1.67
C SER A 229 -29.73 19.98 -2.81
N LEU A 230 -30.34 21.15 -2.70
CA LEU A 230 -31.26 21.71 -3.72
C LEU A 230 -30.58 22.79 -4.58
N ASP A 231 -29.31 23.07 -4.33
CA ASP A 231 -28.53 24.14 -4.98
C ASP A 231 -27.28 23.63 -5.69
N GLY A 232 -27.29 22.36 -6.10
CA GLY A 232 -26.20 21.74 -6.86
C GLY A 232 -24.98 21.37 -6.01
N GLY A 233 -25.17 21.12 -4.71
CA GLY A 233 -24.12 20.64 -3.81
C GLY A 233 -23.46 21.73 -2.97
N LEU A 234 -23.94 22.98 -3.03
CA LEU A 234 -23.37 24.11 -2.30
C LEU A 234 -23.84 24.13 -0.83
N LYS A 235 -25.06 23.69 -0.55
CA LYS A 235 -25.60 23.48 0.80
C LYS A 235 -26.28 22.12 0.93
N TRP A 236 -26.05 21.48 2.07
CA TRP A 236 -26.57 20.15 2.38
C TRP A 236 -27.44 20.21 3.64
N GLN A 237 -28.59 19.55 3.58
CA GLN A 237 -29.55 19.46 4.67
C GLN A 237 -29.95 18.00 4.93
N LEU A 238 -30.19 17.65 6.19
CA LEU A 238 -30.60 16.30 6.57
C LEU A 238 -31.98 15.95 6.01
N VAL A 239 -32.10 14.74 5.47
CA VAL A 239 -33.38 14.15 5.08
C VAL A 239 -34.09 13.68 6.34
N THR A 240 -35.38 14.00 6.49
CA THR A 240 -36.18 13.66 7.69
C THR A 240 -37.41 12.83 7.35
N ASP A 241 -37.88 12.03 8.31
CA ASP A 241 -39.14 11.31 8.23
C ASP A 241 -40.35 12.25 8.39
N VAL A 242 -41.57 11.70 8.25
CA VAL A 242 -42.83 12.44 8.40
C VAL A 242 -43.03 13.11 9.78
N ASN A 243 -42.19 12.79 10.77
CA ASN A 243 -42.19 13.38 12.12
C ASN A 243 -40.99 14.32 12.34
N LYS A 244 -40.28 14.72 11.28
CA LYS A 244 -39.08 15.58 11.31
C LYS A 244 -37.87 14.96 12.01
N ARG A 245 -37.77 13.62 12.05
CA ARG A 245 -36.59 12.92 12.59
C ARG A 245 -35.59 12.61 11.48
N PRO A 246 -34.28 12.88 11.65
CA PRO A 246 -33.27 12.55 10.64
C PRO A 246 -33.26 11.06 10.27
N VAL A 247 -33.20 10.79 8.96
CA VAL A 247 -33.25 9.41 8.43
C VAL A 247 -31.83 8.83 8.37
N LYS A 248 -31.58 7.80 9.18
CA LYS A 248 -30.31 7.08 9.19
C LYS A 248 -30.24 6.13 7.99
N ALA A 249 -29.10 6.08 7.33
CA ALA A 249 -28.84 5.25 6.16
C ALA A 249 -28.65 3.75 6.48
N GLN A 250 -28.71 3.36 7.76
CA GLN A 250 -28.80 1.97 8.22
C GLN A 250 -29.81 1.81 9.36
N GLY A 251 -30.55 0.70 9.38
CA GLY A 251 -31.57 0.37 10.39
C GLY A 251 -30.98 -0.03 11.76
N PRO A 252 -31.76 0.02 12.85
CA PRO A 252 -31.27 -0.33 14.19
C PRO A 252 -31.02 -1.84 14.34
N ARG A 253 -29.94 -2.21 15.06
CA ARG A 253 -29.64 -3.61 15.44
C ARG A 253 -30.66 -4.11 16.47
N GLY A 254 -31.30 -5.25 16.21
CA GLY A 254 -32.32 -5.84 17.08
C GLY A 254 -31.79 -6.21 18.48
N ALA A 255 -32.64 -6.08 19.50
CA ALA A 255 -32.30 -6.41 20.89
C ALA A 255 -32.29 -7.92 21.15
N ALA A 256 -31.35 -8.40 21.96
CA ALA A 256 -31.22 -9.82 22.31
C ALA A 256 -32.34 -10.29 23.26
N GLY A 257 -32.99 -11.40 22.93
CA GLY A 257 -34.05 -12.02 23.73
C GLY A 257 -33.53 -12.81 24.95
N ALA A 258 -34.35 -12.86 26.01
CA ALA A 258 -34.03 -13.57 27.26
C ALA A 258 -34.20 -15.10 27.14
N ALA A 259 -33.38 -15.86 27.87
CA ALA A 259 -33.33 -17.32 27.82
C ALA A 259 -34.55 -18.01 28.48
N GLY A 260 -35.25 -18.86 27.73
CA GLY A 260 -36.37 -19.67 28.20
C GLY A 260 -35.96 -21.08 28.65
N GLN A 261 -36.45 -21.51 29.82
CA GLN A 261 -36.32 -22.87 30.39
C GLN A 261 -37.61 -23.68 30.18
N SER A 262 -37.46 -25.01 29.96
CA SER A 262 -38.43 -26.13 30.19
C SER A 262 -38.97 -26.91 28.95
N PRO A 263 -39.36 -28.20 29.13
CA PRO A 263 -38.99 -29.29 28.21
C PRO A 263 -40.06 -29.75 27.21
N ALA A 264 -39.59 -30.52 26.22
CA ALA A 264 -40.26 -30.93 24.98
C ALA A 264 -41.53 -31.79 25.13
N GLY A 265 -42.51 -31.52 24.25
CA GLY A 265 -43.66 -32.37 23.95
C GLY A 265 -43.53 -33.09 22.59
N PRO A 266 -44.29 -34.19 22.35
CA PRO A 266 -43.98 -35.15 21.29
C PRO A 266 -44.52 -34.79 19.90
N LYS A 267 -43.83 -35.35 18.90
CA LYS A 267 -43.96 -35.19 17.45
C LYS A 267 -45.29 -35.69 16.86
N GLY A 268 -45.85 -34.97 15.89
CA GLY A 268 -46.99 -35.39 15.03
C GLY A 268 -46.60 -35.49 13.53
N PRO A 269 -47.29 -36.31 12.70
CA PRO A 269 -46.80 -36.74 11.39
C PRO A 269 -47.37 -35.97 10.17
N THR A 270 -46.74 -36.28 9.03
CA THR A 270 -46.81 -35.78 7.64
C THR A 270 -48.19 -35.69 6.97
N GLY A 271 -48.32 -34.77 5.99
CA GLY A 271 -49.44 -34.67 5.04
C GLY A 271 -49.00 -34.24 3.63
N ASP A 272 -49.65 -34.79 2.60
CA ASP A 272 -49.22 -34.94 1.20
C ASP A 272 -49.34 -33.69 0.28
N GLN A 273 -48.59 -33.75 -0.84
CA GLN A 273 -48.50 -32.74 -1.91
C GLN A 273 -49.82 -32.47 -2.66
N GLY A 274 -50.09 -31.18 -2.95
CA GLY A 274 -51.07 -30.73 -3.94
C GLY A 274 -50.38 -30.28 -5.25
N LEU A 275 -51.05 -30.51 -6.40
CA LEU A 275 -50.59 -30.23 -7.76
C LEU A 275 -50.42 -28.72 -8.07
N PRO A 276 -49.47 -28.31 -8.95
CA PRO A 276 -49.29 -26.90 -9.32
C PRO A 276 -50.32 -26.42 -10.36
N GLY A 277 -50.82 -25.19 -10.18
CA GLY A 277 -51.69 -24.49 -11.13
C GLY A 277 -50.94 -23.87 -12.32
N GLU A 278 -51.71 -23.48 -13.36
CA GLU A 278 -51.21 -23.04 -14.67
C GLU A 278 -50.38 -21.75 -14.66
N LYS A 279 -49.44 -21.68 -15.62
CA LYS A 279 -48.47 -20.60 -15.83
C LYS A 279 -49.11 -19.37 -16.48
N GLY A 280 -49.01 -18.20 -15.85
CA GLY A 280 -49.39 -16.91 -16.45
C GLY A 280 -48.44 -16.46 -17.56
N GLU A 281 -48.95 -15.65 -18.50
CA GLU A 281 -48.18 -15.14 -19.65
C GLU A 281 -47.07 -14.17 -19.24
N PRO A 282 -45.93 -14.13 -19.97
CA PRO A 282 -44.81 -13.24 -19.65
C PRO A 282 -45.13 -11.76 -19.98
N GLY A 283 -44.69 -10.87 -19.09
CA GLY A 283 -44.76 -9.41 -19.26
C GLY A 283 -43.89 -8.90 -20.42
N LYS A 284 -44.30 -7.76 -20.99
CA LYS A 284 -43.56 -7.04 -22.04
C LYS A 284 -42.55 -6.09 -21.38
N ASP A 285 -41.27 -6.35 -21.56
CA ASP A 285 -40.20 -5.50 -21.02
C ASP A 285 -39.51 -4.71 -22.15
N GLY A 286 -39.25 -3.43 -21.90
CA GLY A 286 -38.40 -2.56 -22.71
C GLY A 286 -39.01 -1.17 -22.89
N ASP A 287 -38.60 -0.20 -22.08
CA ASP A 287 -38.87 1.22 -22.35
C ASP A 287 -38.10 1.62 -23.62
N ALA A 288 -38.83 1.94 -24.70
CA ALA A 288 -38.27 2.15 -26.03
C ALA A 288 -37.39 3.41 -26.15
N ASN A 289 -37.28 4.19 -25.07
CA ASN A 289 -36.69 5.52 -25.08
C ASN A 289 -35.39 5.64 -24.28
N LEU A 290 -34.85 4.55 -23.71
CA LEU A 290 -33.56 4.54 -23.02
C LEU A 290 -32.52 3.77 -23.84
N THR A 291 -31.42 4.43 -24.19
CA THR A 291 -30.25 3.81 -24.82
C THR A 291 -29.02 4.14 -23.99
N ILE A 292 -28.22 3.14 -23.61
CA ILE A 292 -26.95 3.34 -22.91
C ILE A 292 -25.86 2.77 -23.81
N THR A 293 -24.92 3.62 -24.22
CA THR A 293 -23.80 3.26 -25.07
C THR A 293 -22.51 3.55 -24.33
N GLU A 294 -21.64 2.57 -24.22
CA GLU A 294 -20.34 2.70 -23.56
C GLU A 294 -19.22 2.66 -24.59
N THR A 295 -18.32 3.64 -24.50
CA THR A 295 -17.05 3.68 -25.26
C THR A 295 -15.87 3.61 -24.29
N GLU A 296 -14.65 3.58 -24.83
CA GLU A 296 -13.43 3.65 -24.02
C GLU A 296 -13.33 4.96 -23.22
N THR A 297 -13.87 6.07 -23.73
CA THR A 297 -13.69 7.42 -23.17
C THR A 297 -14.95 8.01 -22.53
N ALA A 298 -16.12 7.40 -22.69
CA ALA A 298 -17.36 7.91 -22.11
C ALA A 298 -18.45 6.84 -21.96
N ILE A 299 -19.41 7.14 -21.07
CA ILE A 299 -20.72 6.50 -21.04
C ILE A 299 -21.72 7.52 -21.56
N THR A 300 -22.44 7.17 -22.62
CA THR A 300 -23.48 8.01 -23.21
C THR A 300 -24.85 7.40 -22.93
N ILE A 301 -25.69 8.12 -22.21
CA ILE A 301 -27.06 7.73 -21.89
C ILE A 301 -28.00 8.63 -22.71
N VAL A 302 -28.78 8.04 -23.60
CA VAL A 302 -29.83 8.73 -24.36
C VAL A 302 -31.17 8.33 -23.76
N TYR A 303 -31.88 9.27 -23.14
CA TYR A 303 -33.22 9.05 -22.60
C TYR A 303 -34.21 10.05 -23.18
N ASN A 304 -35.27 9.56 -23.84
CA ASN A 304 -36.27 10.38 -24.55
C ASN A 304 -35.65 11.42 -25.51
N GLY A 305 -34.55 11.07 -26.18
CA GLY A 305 -33.84 11.95 -27.11
C GLY A 305 -32.89 12.97 -26.47
N VAL A 306 -32.75 12.97 -25.14
CA VAL A 306 -31.76 13.77 -24.41
C VAL A 306 -30.51 12.93 -24.17
N THR A 307 -29.35 13.45 -24.56
CA THR A 307 -28.05 12.78 -24.45
C THR A 307 -27.28 13.29 -23.23
N PHE A 308 -26.99 12.39 -22.29
CA PHE A 308 -26.07 12.60 -21.18
C PHE A 308 -24.76 11.89 -21.49
N THR A 309 -23.66 12.65 -21.55
CA THR A 309 -22.32 12.08 -21.70
C THR A 309 -21.60 12.20 -20.37
N ILE A 310 -21.28 11.06 -19.77
CA ILE A 310 -20.39 10.95 -18.62
C ILE A 310 -19.01 10.64 -19.20
N PRO A 311 -18.08 11.60 -19.25
CA PRO A 311 -16.72 11.29 -19.63
C PRO A 311 -16.17 10.32 -18.59
N LYS A 312 -15.70 9.16 -19.03
CA LYS A 312 -14.73 8.41 -18.24
C LYS A 312 -13.50 9.28 -18.32
N GLY A 313 -13.23 10.08 -17.29
CA GLY A 313 -12.04 10.93 -17.29
C GLY A 313 -10.86 10.06 -17.71
N GLU A 314 -10.19 10.42 -18.81
CA GLU A 314 -8.91 9.80 -19.14
C GLU A 314 -8.07 9.94 -17.88
N MET A 315 -7.84 8.84 -17.16
CA MET A 315 -6.79 8.87 -16.15
C MET A 315 -5.54 9.24 -16.96
N PRO A 316 -4.85 10.35 -16.61
CA PRO A 316 -3.66 10.74 -17.33
C PRO A 316 -2.75 9.51 -17.39
N PRO A 317 -2.14 9.23 -18.56
CA PRO A 317 -1.38 8.00 -18.74
C PRO A 317 -0.33 7.90 -17.65
N VAL A 318 -0.25 6.75 -16.99
CA VAL A 318 0.80 6.48 -16.00
C VAL A 318 2.12 6.68 -16.69
N LYS A 319 2.91 7.61 -16.16
CA LYS A 319 4.18 7.98 -16.74
C LYS A 319 5.20 8.35 -15.67
N MET A 320 6.46 8.22 -16.02
CA MET A 320 7.59 8.68 -15.22
C MET A 320 8.56 9.38 -16.15
N THR A 321 9.16 10.49 -15.70
CA THR A 321 10.07 11.28 -16.52
C THR A 321 11.44 11.33 -15.87
N LEU A 322 12.48 11.09 -16.68
CA LEU A 322 13.88 11.07 -16.26
C LEU A 322 14.64 12.11 -17.09
N THR A 323 15.38 13.02 -16.47
CA THR A 323 16.28 13.95 -17.18
C THR A 323 17.71 13.70 -16.76
N THR A 324 18.62 13.56 -17.72
CA THR A 324 20.05 13.28 -17.52
C THR A 324 20.93 14.38 -18.12
N THR A 325 22.17 14.48 -17.65
CA THR A 325 23.21 15.31 -18.29
C THR A 325 23.88 14.61 -19.47
N LYS A 326 23.60 13.33 -19.74
CA LYS A 326 24.18 12.60 -20.86
C LYS A 326 23.80 13.20 -22.21
N ASP A 327 24.68 13.06 -23.19
CA ASP A 327 24.47 13.55 -24.55
C ASP A 327 23.55 12.61 -25.34
N MET A 328 22.89 13.14 -26.37
CA MET A 328 22.11 12.34 -27.32
C MET A 328 23.01 11.27 -27.98
N GLY A 329 22.49 10.04 -28.09
CA GLY A 329 23.23 8.88 -28.58
C GLY A 329 24.00 8.12 -27.49
N GLU A 330 24.22 8.70 -26.30
CA GLU A 330 24.66 7.93 -25.14
C GLU A 330 23.51 7.05 -24.61
N THR A 331 23.84 6.06 -23.78
CA THR A 331 22.84 5.14 -23.23
C THR A 331 22.50 5.43 -21.78
N ILE A 332 21.21 5.32 -21.46
CA ILE A 332 20.71 5.17 -20.09
C ILE A 332 20.55 3.67 -19.78
N ARG A 333 20.86 3.27 -18.55
CA ARG A 333 20.73 1.88 -18.10
C ARG A 333 19.55 1.76 -17.14
N LEU A 334 18.56 0.95 -17.48
CA LEU A 334 17.32 0.79 -16.70
C LEU A 334 17.04 -0.69 -16.43
N ASP A 335 16.47 -1.00 -15.27
CA ASP A 335 15.76 -2.26 -14.99
C ASP A 335 14.33 -1.90 -14.54
N LEU A 336 13.35 -2.57 -15.12
CA LEU A 336 11.94 -2.30 -14.94
C LEU A 336 11.24 -3.58 -14.54
N ARG A 337 10.26 -3.50 -13.65
CA ARG A 337 9.28 -4.59 -13.44
C ARG A 337 7.87 -4.04 -13.53
N ALA A 338 6.99 -4.84 -14.09
CA ALA A 338 5.57 -4.56 -14.17
C ALA A 338 4.80 -5.88 -14.02
N ALA A 339 3.55 -5.80 -13.56
CA ALA A 339 2.64 -6.94 -13.56
C ALA A 339 2.50 -7.48 -15.00
N VAL A 340 2.33 -8.79 -15.15
CA VAL A 340 2.36 -9.45 -16.48
C VAL A 340 1.29 -8.87 -17.40
N GLU A 341 0.14 -8.55 -16.86
CA GLU A 341 -0.98 -7.90 -17.53
C GLU A 341 -0.69 -6.46 -18.00
N ASP A 342 0.22 -5.73 -17.34
CA ASP A 342 0.54 -4.35 -17.65
C ASP A 342 1.76 -4.21 -18.59
N GLN A 343 2.60 -5.26 -18.74
CA GLN A 343 3.84 -5.20 -19.51
C GLN A 343 3.65 -4.78 -20.97
N ALA A 344 2.53 -5.17 -21.60
CA ALA A 344 2.23 -4.82 -22.99
C ALA A 344 1.98 -3.31 -23.19
N ASP A 345 1.56 -2.61 -22.13
CA ASP A 345 1.25 -1.19 -22.16
C ASP A 345 2.47 -0.31 -21.85
N VAL A 346 3.57 -0.90 -21.38
CA VAL A 346 4.79 -0.18 -21.03
C VAL A 346 5.64 0.09 -22.25
N TRP A 347 6.14 1.32 -22.39
CA TRP A 347 7.09 1.72 -23.42
C TRP A 347 7.91 2.93 -22.99
N ILE A 348 9.04 3.17 -23.65
CA ILE A 348 9.97 4.23 -23.27
C ILE A 348 10.11 5.20 -24.44
N ASP A 349 9.58 6.41 -24.27
CA ASP A 349 9.75 7.55 -25.17
C ASP A 349 11.18 8.09 -25.03
N LEU A 350 12.08 7.59 -25.88
CA LEU A 350 13.52 7.85 -25.83
C LEU A 350 13.89 9.21 -26.40
N ASN A 351 13.02 9.78 -27.24
CA ASN A 351 13.20 11.09 -27.84
C ASN A 351 12.26 12.17 -27.27
N ASN A 352 11.41 11.77 -26.32
CA ASN A 352 10.46 12.61 -25.58
C ASN A 352 9.51 13.40 -26.49
N ASN A 353 9.02 12.77 -27.57
CA ASN A 353 8.10 13.37 -28.52
C ASN A 353 6.61 13.07 -28.22
N GLY A 354 6.33 12.26 -27.19
CA GLY A 354 5.00 11.85 -26.77
C GLY A 354 4.33 10.81 -27.67
N LYS A 355 5.08 10.13 -28.54
CA LYS A 355 4.58 9.12 -29.47
C LYS A 355 5.48 7.89 -29.41
N LYS A 356 4.86 6.71 -29.41
CA LYS A 356 5.56 5.43 -29.44
C LYS A 356 6.16 5.20 -30.82
N ASP A 357 7.46 5.45 -30.97
CA ASP A 357 8.21 5.23 -32.20
C ASP A 357 8.75 3.79 -32.31
N SER A 358 9.19 3.40 -33.52
CA SER A 358 9.76 2.08 -33.75
C SER A 358 11.00 1.85 -32.87
N GLY A 359 10.96 0.85 -31.99
CA GLY A 359 12.06 0.47 -31.10
C GLY A 359 11.91 0.96 -29.66
N GLU A 360 10.95 1.85 -29.38
CA GLU A 360 10.62 2.34 -28.04
C GLU A 360 9.70 1.39 -27.25
N ASP A 361 9.19 0.37 -27.93
CA ASP A 361 8.39 -0.73 -27.40
C ASP A 361 9.21 -1.94 -26.97
N ASN A 362 10.52 -1.95 -27.24
CA ASN A 362 11.45 -3.02 -26.85
C ASN A 362 11.88 -2.90 -25.38
N VAL A 363 10.91 -2.85 -24.47
CA VAL A 363 11.16 -2.81 -23.03
C VAL A 363 11.46 -4.22 -22.52
N THR A 364 12.52 -4.36 -21.73
CA THR A 364 12.86 -5.62 -21.06
C THR A 364 12.58 -5.50 -19.58
N PHE A 365 12.03 -6.56 -18.97
CA PHE A 365 11.65 -6.57 -17.57
C PHE A 365 12.52 -7.53 -16.74
N GLY A 366 12.86 -7.11 -15.52
CA GLY A 366 13.62 -7.90 -14.54
C GLY A 366 15.09 -8.11 -14.87
N VAL A 367 15.62 -7.35 -15.83
CA VAL A 367 17.02 -7.34 -16.22
C VAL A 367 17.45 -5.93 -16.59
N TRP A 368 18.71 -5.61 -16.31
CA TRP A 368 19.31 -4.37 -16.77
C TRP A 368 19.43 -4.33 -18.30
N ALA A 369 18.87 -3.29 -18.90
CA ALA A 369 19.00 -2.98 -20.32
C ALA A 369 19.51 -1.56 -20.56
N TYR A 370 20.04 -1.34 -21.76
CA TYR A 370 20.64 -0.10 -22.19
C TYR A 370 19.82 0.50 -23.32
N TYR A 371 19.42 1.76 -23.15
CA TYR A 371 18.57 2.47 -24.10
C TYR A 371 19.30 3.71 -24.63
N PRO A 372 19.49 3.85 -25.96
CA PRO A 372 20.13 5.02 -26.54
C PRO A 372 19.20 6.24 -26.44
N LEU A 373 19.73 7.35 -25.94
CA LEU A 373 18.98 8.58 -25.76
C LEU A 373 18.73 9.28 -27.11
N GLY A 374 17.46 9.51 -27.42
CA GLY A 374 17.04 10.44 -28.48
C GLY A 374 16.88 11.88 -27.97
N ALA A 375 16.77 12.06 -26.65
CA ALA A 375 16.72 13.34 -25.95
C ALA A 375 17.29 13.20 -24.53
N GLN A 376 17.66 14.32 -23.89
CA GLN A 376 18.16 14.34 -22.50
C GLN A 376 17.08 14.02 -21.47
N THR A 377 15.82 14.28 -21.81
CA THR A 377 14.67 13.83 -21.05
C THR A 377 14.06 12.65 -21.78
N ILE A 378 13.69 11.61 -21.05
CA ILE A 378 12.90 10.49 -21.56
C ILE A 378 11.66 10.29 -20.69
N THR A 379 10.64 9.68 -21.26
CA THR A 379 9.41 9.36 -20.52
C THR A 379 9.10 7.87 -20.62
N ILE A 380 8.93 7.21 -19.49
CA ILE A 380 8.44 5.84 -19.41
C ILE A 380 6.93 5.92 -19.26
N TYR A 381 6.19 5.26 -20.13
CA TYR A 381 4.74 5.14 -20.06
C TYR A 381 4.35 3.73 -19.60
N GLY A 382 3.19 3.60 -18.96
CA GLY A 382 2.65 2.35 -18.46
C GLY A 382 2.91 2.12 -16.98
N LYS A 383 2.17 1.18 -16.38
CA LYS A 383 2.30 0.86 -14.96
C LYS A 383 3.55 0.02 -14.72
N VAL A 384 4.37 0.48 -13.80
CA VAL A 384 5.63 -0.16 -13.41
C VAL A 384 5.61 -0.32 -11.90
N THR A 385 5.93 -1.51 -11.41
CA THR A 385 6.01 -1.82 -9.98
C THR A 385 7.42 -1.56 -9.43
N MET A 386 8.46 -1.73 -10.26
CA MET A 386 9.84 -1.41 -9.87
C MET A 386 10.58 -0.67 -10.97
N LEU A 387 11.27 0.41 -10.59
CA LEU A 387 12.19 1.15 -11.44
C LEU A 387 13.58 1.17 -10.80
N ALA A 388 14.57 0.64 -11.49
CA ALA A 388 15.97 0.87 -11.18
C ALA A 388 16.64 1.67 -12.28
N CYS A 389 17.19 2.82 -11.92
CA CYS A 389 17.83 3.78 -12.82
C CYS A 389 19.11 4.38 -12.20
N SER A 390 19.81 3.62 -11.36
CA SER A 390 21.07 4.03 -10.75
C SER A 390 22.18 4.31 -11.76
N SER A 391 23.12 5.20 -11.40
CA SER A 391 24.33 5.52 -12.19
C SER A 391 24.05 6.07 -13.60
N ASN A 392 23.08 6.98 -13.72
CA ASN A 392 22.64 7.54 -15.01
C ASN A 392 22.84 9.06 -15.14
N SER A 393 23.53 9.70 -14.19
CA SER A 393 23.72 11.15 -14.17
C SER A 393 22.39 11.92 -14.26
N LEU A 394 21.33 11.39 -13.62
CA LEU A 394 20.02 12.02 -13.59
C LEU A 394 20.07 13.31 -12.76
N THR A 395 19.50 14.38 -13.29
CA THR A 395 19.32 15.66 -12.59
C THR A 395 17.89 15.81 -12.06
N THR A 396 16.92 15.18 -12.72
CA THR A 396 15.54 15.10 -12.25
C THR A 396 14.96 13.69 -12.49
N LEU A 397 14.05 13.32 -11.61
CA LEU A 397 13.27 12.10 -11.67
C LEU A 397 11.87 12.43 -11.15
N ASP A 398 10.86 12.27 -12.00
CA ASP A 398 9.45 12.42 -11.63
C ASP A 398 8.76 11.05 -11.73
N VAL A 399 8.38 10.52 -10.57
CA VAL A 399 7.65 9.25 -10.41
C VAL A 399 6.23 9.46 -9.89
N SER A 400 5.78 10.71 -9.76
CA SER A 400 4.54 11.08 -9.07
C SER A 400 3.26 10.55 -9.74
N HIS A 401 3.33 10.18 -11.01
CA HIS A 401 2.19 9.66 -11.77
C HIS A 401 2.15 8.12 -11.82
N ASN A 402 3.01 7.42 -11.06
CA ASN A 402 3.05 5.96 -10.98
C ASN A 402 2.81 5.46 -9.54
N ALA A 403 1.55 5.51 -9.11
CA ALA A 403 1.13 5.10 -7.76
C ALA A 403 1.35 3.60 -7.45
N THR A 404 1.55 2.76 -8.46
CA THR A 404 1.81 1.31 -8.30
C THR A 404 3.27 0.97 -8.01
N LEU A 405 4.16 1.95 -8.02
CA LEU A 405 5.58 1.74 -7.76
C LEU A 405 5.79 1.28 -6.30
N ASP A 406 6.27 0.06 -6.12
CA ASP A 406 6.63 -0.55 -4.84
C ASP A 406 8.13 -0.46 -4.55
N SER A 407 8.96 -0.34 -5.59
CA SER A 407 10.42 -0.32 -5.45
C SER A 407 11.05 0.73 -6.37
N LEU A 408 11.87 1.62 -5.79
CA LEU A 408 12.61 2.64 -6.54
C LEU A 408 14.09 2.61 -6.19
N TYR A 409 14.95 2.39 -7.18
CA TYR A 409 16.40 2.41 -7.05
C TYR A 409 17.01 3.47 -7.99
N CYS A 410 17.31 4.65 -7.48
CA CYS A 410 17.81 5.79 -8.25
C CYS A 410 19.14 6.34 -7.72
N SER A 411 19.96 5.49 -7.10
CA SER A 411 21.25 5.88 -6.51
C SER A 411 22.32 6.31 -7.52
N GLN A 412 23.36 6.99 -7.02
CA GLN A 412 24.50 7.45 -7.83
C GLN A 412 24.06 8.33 -9.01
N ASN A 413 23.24 9.33 -8.72
CA ASN A 413 22.78 10.32 -9.67
C ASN A 413 23.12 11.73 -9.16
N SER A 414 22.50 12.76 -9.71
CA SER A 414 22.70 14.15 -9.30
C SER A 414 21.36 14.81 -8.96
N LEU A 415 20.45 14.03 -8.37
CA LEU A 415 19.14 14.50 -7.95
C LEU A 415 19.29 15.47 -6.78
N THR A 416 18.69 16.65 -6.91
CA THR A 416 18.62 17.66 -5.82
C THR A 416 17.28 17.61 -5.08
N LYS A 417 16.28 16.97 -5.69
CA LYS A 417 14.95 16.73 -5.15
C LYS A 417 14.44 15.39 -5.63
N LEU A 418 13.65 14.73 -4.80
CA LEU A 418 12.92 13.52 -5.12
C LEU A 418 11.57 13.60 -4.39
N ASP A 419 10.47 13.52 -5.14
CA ASP A 419 9.11 13.47 -4.59
C ASP A 419 8.56 12.06 -4.78
N VAL A 420 8.29 11.39 -3.67
CA VAL A 420 7.71 10.03 -3.61
C VAL A 420 6.36 10.01 -2.90
N THR A 421 5.75 11.18 -2.66
CA THR A 421 4.52 11.30 -1.85
C THR A 421 3.31 10.63 -2.49
N GLN A 422 3.32 10.48 -3.82
CA GLN A 422 2.27 9.78 -4.57
C GLN A 422 2.50 8.27 -4.69
N ASN A 423 3.72 7.79 -4.38
CA ASN A 423 4.11 6.38 -4.47
C ASN A 423 3.83 5.68 -3.14
N THR A 424 2.57 5.71 -2.71
CA THR A 424 2.12 5.19 -1.40
C THR A 424 2.33 3.68 -1.23
N ALA A 425 2.52 2.95 -2.33
CA ALA A 425 2.83 1.53 -2.33
C ALA A 425 4.33 1.20 -2.11
N LEU A 426 5.22 2.20 -2.03
CA LEU A 426 6.65 1.98 -1.87
C LEU A 426 6.98 1.17 -0.60
N THR A 427 7.64 0.03 -0.82
CA THR A 427 8.24 -0.83 0.21
C THR A 427 9.76 -0.69 0.24
N ALA A 428 10.39 -0.36 -0.89
CA ALA A 428 11.84 -0.20 -0.98
C ALA A 428 12.22 1.09 -1.73
N LEU A 429 13.06 1.92 -1.09
CA LEU A 429 13.61 3.12 -1.70
C LEU A 429 15.13 3.15 -1.51
N ASN A 430 15.87 3.17 -2.62
CA ASN A 430 17.28 3.51 -2.65
C ASN A 430 17.50 4.80 -3.46
N CYS A 431 17.82 5.89 -2.78
CA CYS A 431 18.18 7.17 -3.37
C CYS A 431 19.57 7.64 -2.90
N GLY A 432 20.45 6.71 -2.50
CA GLY A 432 21.79 7.01 -2.02
C GLY A 432 22.71 7.65 -3.08
N ASP A 433 23.79 8.30 -2.67
CA ASP A 433 24.72 9.05 -3.54
C ASP A 433 24.00 9.99 -4.51
N ASN A 434 23.32 10.99 -3.94
CA ASN A 434 22.68 12.08 -4.67
C ASN A 434 23.04 13.42 -4.01
N SER A 435 22.24 14.47 -4.23
CA SER A 435 22.42 15.77 -3.60
C SER A 435 21.12 16.26 -2.96
N LEU A 436 20.35 15.34 -2.39
CA LEU A 436 19.08 15.63 -1.72
C LEU A 436 19.34 16.39 -0.42
N SER A 437 18.70 17.54 -0.26
CA SER A 437 18.73 18.31 1.00
C SER A 437 17.53 18.01 1.92
N THR A 438 16.46 17.46 1.35
CA THR A 438 15.24 17.03 2.03
C THR A 438 14.69 15.77 1.37
N LEU A 439 14.04 14.91 2.15
CA LEU A 439 13.31 13.74 1.66
C LEU A 439 12.02 13.61 2.48
N ASP A 440 10.86 13.67 1.84
CA ASP A 440 9.55 13.50 2.48
C ASP A 440 9.06 12.07 2.27
N LEU A 441 8.90 11.34 3.38
CA LEU A 441 8.47 9.93 3.41
C LEU A 441 7.13 9.75 4.14
N SER A 442 6.42 10.84 4.44
CA SER A 442 5.21 10.85 5.28
C SER A 442 4.05 10.02 4.72
N HIS A 443 4.06 9.74 3.42
CA HIS A 443 3.02 8.97 2.72
C HIS A 443 3.45 7.53 2.37
N ASN A 444 4.68 7.14 2.70
CA ASN A 444 5.25 5.84 2.34
C ASN A 444 5.23 4.89 3.54
N ALA A 445 4.04 4.71 4.15
CA ALA A 445 3.89 3.93 5.39
C ALA A 445 4.26 2.44 5.25
N ALA A 446 4.29 1.92 4.02
CA ALA A 446 4.67 0.54 3.72
C ALA A 446 6.19 0.31 3.59
N LEU A 447 7.01 1.36 3.71
CA LEU A 447 8.45 1.29 3.51
C LEU A 447 9.11 0.36 4.54
N THR A 448 9.80 -0.68 4.06
CA THR A 448 10.59 -1.63 4.86
C THR A 448 12.09 -1.42 4.69
N TYR A 449 12.51 -0.87 3.54
CA TYR A 449 13.90 -0.59 3.21
C TYR A 449 14.05 0.86 2.76
N LEU A 450 14.94 1.60 3.43
CA LEU A 450 15.35 2.94 3.04
C LEU A 450 16.87 3.02 2.99
N ASP A 451 17.39 3.36 1.82
CA ASP A 451 18.77 3.78 1.64
C ASP A 451 18.82 5.19 1.05
N CYS A 452 19.27 6.13 1.86
CA CYS A 452 19.53 7.52 1.49
C CYS A 452 20.97 7.95 1.85
N TYR A 453 21.93 7.02 1.86
CA TYR A 453 23.33 7.33 2.16
C TYR A 453 23.89 8.40 1.22
N GLY A 454 24.92 9.14 1.62
CA GLY A 454 25.66 10.01 0.70
C GLY A 454 24.79 11.12 0.08
N ASN A 455 24.04 11.82 0.93
CA ASN A 455 23.20 12.96 0.54
C ASN A 455 23.56 14.20 1.38
N LEU A 456 22.76 15.25 1.29
CA LEU A 456 22.94 16.51 2.02
C LEU A 456 21.83 16.73 3.06
N LEU A 457 21.26 15.64 3.59
CA LEU A 457 20.15 15.71 4.54
C LEU A 457 20.64 16.27 5.87
N THR A 458 19.92 17.27 6.38
CA THR A 458 20.15 17.83 7.74
C THR A 458 19.14 17.33 8.77
N THR A 459 18.01 16.82 8.27
CA THR A 459 16.94 16.18 9.03
C THR A 459 16.39 15.02 8.23
N LEU A 460 15.96 13.97 8.91
CA LEU A 460 15.27 12.82 8.32
C LEU A 460 14.13 12.42 9.27
N ASP A 461 12.89 12.51 8.80
CA ASP A 461 11.71 12.09 9.55
C ASP A 461 11.23 10.73 9.01
N VAL A 462 11.37 9.70 9.84
CA VAL A 462 10.93 8.33 9.58
C VAL A 462 9.79 7.89 10.50
N SER A 463 9.16 8.83 11.20
CA SER A 463 8.14 8.54 12.22
C SER A 463 6.86 7.92 11.67
N HIS A 464 6.62 8.07 10.36
CA HIS A 464 5.49 7.49 9.63
C HIS A 464 5.78 6.12 9.03
N ASN A 465 7.03 5.63 9.10
CA ASN A 465 7.48 4.40 8.43
C ASN A 465 7.66 3.28 9.46
N ALA A 466 6.60 2.94 10.19
CA ALA A 466 6.65 1.96 11.30
C ALA A 466 7.07 0.53 10.86
N ALA A 467 6.92 0.21 9.57
CA ALA A 467 7.32 -1.05 8.96
C ALA A 467 8.82 -1.12 8.59
N LEU A 468 9.58 -0.03 8.77
CA LEU A 468 10.99 0.05 8.38
C LEU A 468 11.84 -0.96 9.15
N GLN A 469 12.59 -1.78 8.42
CA GLN A 469 13.47 -2.83 8.91
C GLN A 469 14.93 -2.47 8.69
N GLU A 470 15.25 -1.83 7.56
CA GLU A 470 16.60 -1.45 7.19
C GLU A 470 16.63 0.06 6.88
N LEU A 471 17.49 0.78 7.60
CA LEU A 471 17.70 2.22 7.44
C LEU A 471 19.19 2.53 7.24
N TYR A 472 19.54 2.95 6.03
CA TYR A 472 20.87 3.44 5.68
C TYR A 472 20.79 4.95 5.41
N CYS A 473 21.24 5.75 6.37
CA CYS A 473 21.29 7.21 6.28
C CYS A 473 22.69 7.78 6.54
N SER A 474 23.73 6.97 6.33
CA SER A 474 25.11 7.37 6.52
C SER A 474 25.58 8.45 5.55
N GLN A 475 26.67 9.14 5.89
CA GLN A 475 27.26 10.22 5.08
C GLN A 475 26.25 11.32 4.73
N ASN A 476 25.55 11.82 5.74
CA ASN A 476 24.67 12.98 5.65
C ASN A 476 25.17 14.07 6.62
N SER A 477 24.32 15.04 6.95
CA SER A 477 24.60 16.09 7.94
C SER A 477 23.54 16.12 9.04
N LEU A 478 23.03 14.93 9.43
CA LEU A 478 22.02 14.79 10.46
C LEU A 478 22.60 15.17 11.83
N THR A 479 21.89 16.04 12.55
CA THR A 479 22.25 16.39 13.94
C THR A 479 21.42 15.63 14.97
N LYS A 480 20.27 15.08 14.53
CA LYS A 480 19.36 14.25 15.30
C LYS A 480 18.73 13.20 14.38
N LEU A 481 18.41 12.06 14.96
CA LEU A 481 17.67 10.98 14.31
C LEU A 481 16.75 10.33 15.35
N ASP A 482 15.45 10.39 15.11
CA ASP A 482 14.44 9.72 15.94
C ASP A 482 13.95 8.46 15.22
N VAL A 483 14.31 7.30 15.76
CA VAL A 483 13.89 5.98 15.27
C VAL A 483 12.93 5.27 16.22
N THR A 484 12.36 5.98 17.20
CA THR A 484 11.54 5.38 18.26
C THR A 484 10.23 4.79 17.75
N LYS A 485 9.78 5.19 16.56
CA LYS A 485 8.59 4.64 15.89
C LYS A 485 8.88 3.44 14.98
N ASN A 486 10.15 3.23 14.63
CA ASN A 486 10.58 2.15 13.72
C ASN A 486 10.87 0.89 14.53
N THR A 487 9.85 0.37 15.23
CA THR A 487 10.00 -0.76 16.16
C THR A 487 10.40 -2.08 15.48
N ALA A 488 10.25 -2.15 14.15
CA ALA A 488 10.65 -3.30 13.32
C ALA A 488 12.11 -3.22 12.82
N LEU A 489 12.87 -2.18 13.19
CA LEU A 489 14.23 -1.96 12.71
C LEU A 489 15.17 -3.10 13.13
N ILE A 490 15.81 -3.71 12.14
CA ILE A 490 16.79 -4.79 12.25
C ILE A 490 18.21 -4.23 12.03
N GLU A 491 18.35 -3.29 11.10
CA GLU A 491 19.63 -2.69 10.75
C GLU A 491 19.51 -1.16 10.67
N LEU A 492 20.43 -0.49 11.36
CA LEU A 492 20.57 0.96 11.35
C LEU A 492 22.00 1.33 11.01
N ASP A 493 22.20 1.99 9.88
CA ASP A 493 23.42 2.68 9.54
C ASP A 493 23.20 4.19 9.52
N CYS A 494 23.74 4.87 10.52
CA CYS A 494 23.79 6.32 10.63
C CYS A 494 25.21 6.86 10.71
N ASP A 495 26.20 6.13 10.17
CA ASP A 495 27.61 6.53 10.14
C ASP A 495 27.82 7.92 9.54
N LYS A 496 28.91 8.59 9.95
CA LYS A 496 29.37 9.85 9.34
C LYS A 496 28.28 10.90 9.29
N ASN A 497 27.68 11.18 10.44
CA ASN A 497 26.73 12.24 10.67
C ASN A 497 27.24 13.14 11.82
N SER A 498 26.37 13.97 12.39
CA SER A 498 26.69 14.87 13.51
C SER A 498 25.78 14.60 14.71
N LEU A 499 25.38 13.34 14.90
CA LEU A 499 24.46 12.95 15.98
C LEU A 499 25.14 13.10 17.33
N THR A 500 24.48 13.77 18.28
CA THR A 500 24.95 13.90 19.67
C THR A 500 24.28 12.93 20.64
N GLU A 501 23.10 12.43 20.24
CA GLU A 501 22.26 11.50 20.99
C GLU A 501 21.62 10.51 20.00
N LEU A 502 21.38 9.28 20.45
CA LEU A 502 20.67 8.25 19.69
C LEU A 502 19.87 7.39 20.67
N ASP A 503 18.55 7.47 20.58
CA ASP A 503 17.62 6.68 21.40
C ASP A 503 17.20 5.42 20.63
N LEU A 504 17.62 4.25 21.13
CA LEU A 504 17.34 2.94 20.55
C LEU A 504 16.40 2.10 21.44
N THR A 505 15.78 2.71 22.46
CA THR A 505 15.02 2.00 23.50
C THR A 505 13.83 1.21 22.96
N SER A 506 13.27 1.63 21.81
CA SER A 506 12.11 0.99 21.17
C SER A 506 12.49 0.01 20.05
N ASN A 507 13.75 -0.04 19.63
CA ASN A 507 14.22 -0.84 18.50
C ASN A 507 14.67 -2.23 18.96
N THR A 508 13.80 -2.97 19.64
CA THR A 508 14.14 -4.24 20.30
C THR A 508 14.59 -5.36 19.34
N SER A 509 14.26 -5.25 18.06
CA SER A 509 14.66 -6.19 17.00
C SER A 509 16.00 -5.86 16.34
N LEU A 510 16.68 -4.79 16.76
CA LEU A 510 17.93 -4.31 16.15
C LEU A 510 19.05 -5.34 16.34
N GLN A 511 19.68 -5.74 15.24
CA GLN A 511 20.76 -6.73 15.18
C GLN A 511 22.10 -6.10 14.78
N TYR A 512 22.05 -5.07 13.93
CA TYR A 512 23.21 -4.38 13.36
C TYR A 512 23.08 -2.88 13.57
N LEU A 513 24.06 -2.29 14.26
CA LEU A 513 24.16 -0.85 14.49
C LEU A 513 25.50 -0.32 13.98
N TYR A 514 25.43 0.62 13.05
CA TYR A 514 26.56 1.41 12.57
C TYR A 514 26.29 2.88 12.93
N CYS A 515 27.08 3.42 13.85
CA CYS A 515 27.05 4.82 14.25
C CYS A 515 28.46 5.44 14.35
N TYR A 516 29.41 4.89 13.58
CA TYR A 516 30.77 5.38 13.42
C TYR A 516 30.81 6.86 13.00
N GLU A 517 31.80 7.60 13.49
CA GLU A 517 32.07 9.00 13.12
C GLU A 517 30.86 9.91 13.31
N ASN A 518 30.36 9.94 14.56
CA ASN A 518 29.34 10.86 15.04
C ASN A 518 29.89 11.65 16.25
N SER A 519 29.03 12.31 17.02
CA SER A 519 29.38 13.05 18.25
C SER A 519 28.65 12.51 19.48
N LEU A 520 28.36 11.20 19.50
CA LEU A 520 27.66 10.57 20.61
C LEU A 520 28.51 10.61 21.88
N THR A 521 27.94 11.07 22.99
CA THR A 521 28.62 11.11 24.30
C THR A 521 28.21 9.95 25.20
N SER A 522 27.12 9.27 24.85
CA SER A 522 26.60 8.08 25.52
C SER A 522 25.79 7.25 24.55
N LEU A 523 25.74 5.96 24.80
CA LEU A 523 24.91 5.02 24.05
C LEU A 523 24.42 3.95 25.03
N ASP A 524 23.13 3.66 24.99
CA ASP A 524 22.49 2.62 25.81
C ASP A 524 21.78 1.64 24.88
N VAL A 525 22.20 0.38 24.94
CA VAL A 525 21.65 -0.71 24.12
C VAL A 525 20.95 -1.79 24.96
N THR A 526 20.51 -1.44 26.18
CA THR A 526 19.92 -2.40 27.14
C THR A 526 18.72 -3.15 26.58
N ASN A 527 17.92 -2.50 25.73
CA ASN A 527 16.70 -3.08 25.14
C ASN A 527 16.94 -3.80 23.81
N ASN A 528 18.12 -3.70 23.22
CA ASN A 528 18.44 -4.28 21.90
C ASN A 528 19.00 -5.69 22.09
N THR A 529 18.18 -6.61 22.60
CA THR A 529 18.61 -7.95 23.03
C THR A 529 19.06 -8.86 21.87
N GLU A 530 18.73 -8.51 20.63
CA GLU A 530 19.16 -9.23 19.43
C GLU A 530 20.49 -8.70 18.85
N LEU A 531 21.04 -7.62 19.41
CA LEU A 531 22.21 -6.93 18.87
C LEU A 531 23.43 -7.86 18.84
N GLY A 532 24.00 -8.04 17.65
CA GLY A 532 25.20 -8.85 17.42
C GLY A 532 26.36 -8.08 16.83
N PHE A 533 26.11 -6.89 16.31
CA PHE A 533 27.11 -6.02 15.73
C PHE A 533 26.88 -4.57 16.15
N ILE A 534 27.92 -3.93 16.66
CA ILE A 534 27.95 -2.50 16.94
C ILE A 534 29.28 -1.92 16.47
N ASP A 535 29.20 -0.90 15.62
CA ASP A 535 30.31 0.00 15.33
C ASP A 535 29.96 1.40 15.82
N CYS A 536 30.63 1.83 16.89
CA CYS A 536 30.52 3.18 17.43
C CYS A 536 31.87 3.89 17.47
N CYS A 537 32.85 3.44 16.68
CA CYS A 537 34.16 4.08 16.56
C CYS A 537 34.04 5.59 16.29
N ALA A 538 35.06 6.37 16.63
CA ALA A 538 35.11 7.81 16.35
C ALA A 538 33.89 8.61 16.88
N ASN A 539 33.42 8.30 18.09
CA ASN A 539 32.44 9.09 18.87
C ASN A 539 33.12 9.74 20.09
N GLN A 540 32.37 10.25 21.08
CA GLN A 540 32.89 10.90 22.28
C GLN A 540 32.47 10.15 23.56
N ILE A 541 32.46 8.82 23.51
CA ILE A 541 32.04 7.96 24.61
C ILE A 541 33.26 7.59 25.46
N GLU A 542 33.27 8.03 26.72
CA GLU A 542 34.38 7.81 27.66
C GLU A 542 33.89 7.68 29.12
N GLY A 543 34.78 7.27 30.03
CA GLY A 543 34.52 7.20 31.47
C GLY A 543 33.28 6.39 31.84
N GLU A 544 32.44 6.93 32.73
CA GLU A 544 31.17 6.32 33.18
C GLU A 544 30.19 6.04 32.02
N LYS A 545 30.26 6.81 30.92
CA LYS A 545 29.39 6.60 29.76
C LYS A 545 29.79 5.37 28.95
N MET A 546 31.10 5.11 28.83
CA MET A 546 31.59 3.86 28.26
C MET A 546 31.26 2.66 29.17
N GLU A 547 31.35 2.83 30.49
CA GLU A 547 30.92 1.79 31.43
C GLU A 547 29.42 1.47 31.27
N THR A 548 28.58 2.50 31.11
CA THR A 548 27.15 2.33 30.84
C THR A 548 26.91 1.54 29.56
N LEU A 549 27.58 1.91 28.45
CA LEU A 549 27.47 1.20 27.18
C LEU A 549 27.84 -0.28 27.33
N VAL A 550 29.02 -0.57 27.89
CA VAL A 550 29.50 -1.95 28.08
C VAL A 550 28.57 -2.75 29.00
N ASN A 551 28.04 -2.13 30.06
CA ASN A 551 27.07 -2.77 30.96
C ASN A 551 25.70 -3.00 30.30
N SER A 552 25.33 -2.19 29.30
CA SER A 552 24.10 -2.36 28.52
C SER A 552 24.19 -3.43 27.42
N LEU A 553 25.40 -3.84 27.00
CA LEU A 553 25.58 -4.91 26.01
C LEU A 553 24.85 -6.19 26.45
N VAL A 554 24.14 -6.84 25.53
CA VAL A 554 23.50 -8.14 25.78
C VAL A 554 24.54 -9.22 26.09
N ASP A 555 24.23 -10.10 27.04
CA ASP A 555 25.03 -11.29 27.30
C ASP A 555 24.80 -12.32 26.17
N ARG A 556 25.83 -12.53 25.35
CA ARG A 556 25.80 -13.44 24.19
C ARG A 556 26.39 -14.81 24.51
N SER A 557 26.50 -15.18 25.79
CA SER A 557 26.99 -16.50 26.20
C SER A 557 26.12 -17.62 25.62
N GLY A 558 26.74 -18.55 24.90
CA GLY A 558 26.05 -19.69 24.28
C GLY A 558 25.50 -19.42 22.87
N ILE A 559 25.71 -18.23 22.30
CA ILE A 559 25.43 -17.92 20.90
C ILE A 559 26.68 -17.35 20.20
N LEU A 560 26.56 -16.99 18.92
CA LEU A 560 27.67 -16.44 18.14
C LEU A 560 28.21 -15.16 18.81
N LYS A 561 29.53 -15.14 19.01
CA LYS A 561 30.27 -13.99 19.57
C LYS A 561 29.94 -12.71 18.81
N GLY A 562 29.58 -11.65 19.53
CA GLY A 562 29.26 -10.35 18.94
C GLY A 562 30.51 -9.57 18.51
N SER A 563 30.32 -8.59 17.63
CA SER A 563 31.38 -7.67 17.16
C SER A 563 31.16 -6.28 17.73
N PHE A 564 32.15 -5.75 18.46
CA PHE A 564 32.11 -4.42 19.05
C PHE A 564 33.31 -3.58 18.60
N TYR A 565 33.09 -2.75 17.60
CA TYR A 565 34.06 -1.77 17.12
C TYR A 565 33.89 -0.48 17.91
N VAL A 566 34.94 -0.06 18.62
CA VAL A 566 34.88 1.08 19.55
C VAL A 566 36.05 2.06 19.42
N HIS A 567 37.12 1.66 18.74
CA HIS A 567 38.35 2.45 18.63
C HIS A 567 38.75 2.67 17.17
N ASP A 568 39.07 3.91 16.80
CA ASP A 568 39.75 4.26 15.56
C ASP A 568 41.08 4.93 15.90
N GLN A 569 42.20 4.34 15.49
CA GLN A 569 43.54 4.90 15.72
C GLN A 569 43.75 6.28 15.08
N ASN A 570 43.02 6.60 14.01
CA ASN A 570 43.09 7.89 13.32
C ASN A 570 42.17 8.93 13.96
N ASN A 571 41.14 8.49 14.69
CA ASN A 571 40.20 9.33 15.41
C ASN A 571 39.83 8.71 16.79
N PRO A 572 40.77 8.70 17.76
CA PRO A 572 40.65 7.95 19.01
C PRO A 572 39.86 8.73 20.06
N THR A 573 38.67 9.21 19.71
CA THR A 573 37.84 10.09 20.55
C THR A 573 36.96 9.32 21.55
N ASN A 574 36.70 8.03 21.31
CA ASN A 574 36.19 7.14 22.35
C ASN A 574 37.34 6.66 23.24
N VAL A 575 37.05 6.46 24.53
CA VAL A 575 38.00 5.89 25.49
C VAL A 575 37.37 4.70 26.19
N ILE A 576 37.91 3.51 25.93
CA ILE A 576 37.55 2.26 26.62
C ILE A 576 38.77 1.72 27.38
N THR A 577 38.60 1.44 28.66
CA THR A 577 39.65 0.90 29.52
C THR A 577 39.76 -0.62 29.40
N LYS A 578 40.90 -1.20 29.74
CA LYS A 578 41.08 -2.67 29.81
C LYS A 578 40.02 -3.38 30.65
N ALA A 579 39.62 -2.80 31.78
CA ALA A 579 38.59 -3.40 32.64
C ALA A 579 37.23 -3.45 31.92
N GLN A 580 36.87 -2.38 31.21
CA GLN A 580 35.65 -2.32 30.40
C GLN A 580 35.71 -3.30 29.21
N VAL A 581 36.88 -3.45 28.56
CA VAL A 581 37.08 -4.48 27.53
C VAL A 581 36.79 -5.87 28.09
N LEU A 582 37.36 -6.23 29.24
CA LEU A 582 37.11 -7.52 29.89
C LEU A 582 35.63 -7.74 30.24
N THR A 583 34.91 -6.69 30.63
CA THR A 583 33.46 -6.77 30.88
C THR A 583 32.69 -7.09 29.60
N ALA A 584 33.02 -6.45 28.46
CA ALA A 584 32.42 -6.75 27.18
C ALA A 584 32.76 -8.17 26.70
N GLU A 585 34.01 -8.59 26.81
CA GLU A 585 34.47 -9.94 26.46
C GLU A 585 33.81 -11.02 27.32
N GLY A 586 33.58 -10.74 28.62
CA GLY A 586 32.84 -11.61 29.53
C GLY A 586 31.38 -11.85 29.12
N LYS A 587 30.80 -10.95 28.32
CA LYS A 587 29.48 -11.09 27.70
C LYS A 587 29.54 -11.70 26.29
N ASN A 588 30.66 -12.31 25.92
CA ASN A 588 30.92 -12.90 24.61
C ASN A 588 30.86 -11.88 23.45
N TRP A 589 31.47 -10.70 23.65
CA TRP A 589 31.75 -9.72 22.59
C TRP A 589 33.23 -9.69 22.23
N ARG A 590 33.55 -9.50 20.95
CA ARG A 590 34.90 -9.22 20.49
C ARG A 590 35.09 -7.71 20.37
N VAL A 591 35.92 -7.12 21.22
CA VAL A 591 36.25 -5.69 21.16
C VAL A 591 37.35 -5.46 20.13
N MET A 592 37.12 -4.54 19.21
CA MET A 592 37.99 -4.32 18.05
C MET A 592 38.24 -2.83 17.76
N ASP A 593 39.35 -2.58 17.08
CA ASP A 593 39.58 -1.34 16.37
C ASP A 593 38.88 -1.35 15.00
N ILE A 594 38.84 -0.20 14.33
CA ILE A 594 38.20 -0.01 13.01
C ILE A 594 38.75 -0.93 11.92
N ASP A 595 40.01 -1.39 12.05
CA ASP A 595 40.64 -2.33 11.11
C ASP A 595 40.25 -3.80 11.39
N GLY A 596 39.49 -4.06 12.46
CA GLY A 596 39.06 -5.39 12.87
C GLY A 596 40.10 -6.17 13.67
N ASN A 597 41.16 -5.51 14.16
CA ASN A 597 42.11 -6.12 15.09
C ASN A 597 41.52 -6.10 16.51
N ALA A 598 41.95 -7.03 17.36
CA ALA A 598 41.55 -7.00 18.76
C ALA A 598 42.11 -5.75 19.44
N TYR A 599 41.26 -5.03 20.17
CA TYR A 599 41.66 -3.83 20.91
C TYR A 599 41.58 -4.07 22.41
N GLU A 600 42.73 -4.03 23.08
CA GLU A 600 42.81 -4.34 24.51
C GLU A 600 42.28 -3.22 25.41
N GLY A 601 41.98 -2.04 24.86
CA GLY A 601 41.63 -0.87 25.66
C GLY A 601 42.86 -0.16 26.22
N VAL A 602 42.63 1.04 26.75
CA VAL A 602 43.69 1.83 27.39
C VAL A 602 43.89 1.36 28.83
N GLU A 603 45.14 1.36 29.29
CA GLU A 603 45.41 1.36 30.73
C GLU A 603 45.02 2.73 31.28
N PRO A 604 44.25 2.80 32.39
CA PRO A 604 44.08 4.07 33.07
C PRO A 604 45.45 4.66 33.43
N PRO A 605 45.62 5.98 33.37
CA PRO A 605 46.88 6.61 33.73
C PRO A 605 47.25 6.24 35.17
N LYS A 606 48.38 5.55 35.32
CA LYS A 606 48.89 5.11 36.62
C LYS A 606 50.10 5.92 37.06
N MET A 607 50.19 6.20 38.35
CA MET A 607 51.33 6.86 38.97
C MET A 607 51.99 5.88 39.95
N THR A 608 53.26 5.55 39.71
CA THR A 608 54.02 4.65 40.60
C THR A 608 54.94 5.48 41.50
N LEU A 609 54.87 5.25 42.81
CA LEU A 609 55.74 5.88 43.79
C LEU A 609 56.71 4.85 44.39
N THR A 610 57.99 5.19 44.43
CA THR A 610 59.00 4.39 45.15
C THR A 610 59.39 5.13 46.42
N THR A 611 59.38 4.44 47.56
CA THR A 611 59.78 4.98 48.87
C THR A 611 60.94 4.20 49.46
N THR A 612 61.78 4.86 50.26
CA THR A 612 62.84 4.20 51.06
C THR A 612 62.33 3.70 52.41
N LYS A 613 61.05 3.93 52.72
CA LYS A 613 60.40 3.42 53.93
C LYS A 613 60.28 1.90 53.92
N ASN A 614 60.41 1.30 55.09
CA ASN A 614 60.30 -0.14 55.27
C ASN A 614 58.83 -0.60 55.18
N PHE A 615 58.63 -1.89 54.87
CA PHE A 615 57.29 -2.50 54.88
C PHE A 615 56.60 -2.31 56.25
N GLY A 616 55.36 -1.84 56.23
CA GLY A 616 54.58 -1.49 57.43
C GLY A 616 54.72 -0.04 57.92
N GLU A 617 55.62 0.76 57.34
CA GLU A 617 55.73 2.18 57.65
C GLU A 617 54.76 3.04 56.80
N THR A 618 54.18 4.08 57.41
CA THR A 618 53.16 4.91 56.76
C THR A 618 53.77 5.91 55.76
N ILE A 619 53.18 5.98 54.57
CA ILE A 619 53.33 7.09 53.63
C ILE A 619 52.10 8.01 53.71
N SER A 620 52.31 9.31 53.53
CA SER A 620 51.23 10.32 53.52
C SER A 620 51.13 10.92 52.13
N LEU A 621 49.93 10.86 51.55
CA LEU A 621 49.65 11.33 50.19
C LEU A 621 48.48 12.30 50.22
N SER A 622 48.52 13.30 49.34
CA SER A 622 47.41 14.21 49.08
C SER A 622 47.17 14.19 47.58
N ILE A 623 46.04 13.61 47.18
CA ILE A 623 45.67 13.43 45.78
C ILE A 623 44.47 14.33 45.49
N ARG A 624 44.51 15.05 44.38
CA ARG A 624 43.41 15.87 43.88
C ARG A 624 43.08 15.42 42.47
N ALA A 625 41.80 15.17 42.22
CA ALA A 625 41.24 14.88 40.91
C ALA A 625 40.06 15.82 40.64
N ALA A 626 39.67 16.00 39.39
CA ALA A 626 38.41 16.66 39.07
C ALA A 626 37.25 15.87 39.66
N GLU A 627 36.13 16.53 39.97
CA GLU A 627 35.01 15.87 40.67
C GLU A 627 34.49 14.64 39.92
N ALA A 628 34.46 14.69 38.58
CA ALA A 628 34.03 13.60 37.72
C ALA A 628 34.96 12.37 37.77
N ASP A 629 36.25 12.56 38.07
CA ASP A 629 37.24 11.48 37.97
C ASP A 629 37.51 10.82 39.33
N LYS A 630 36.95 11.35 40.43
CA LYS A 630 37.28 10.87 41.79
C LYS A 630 36.92 9.41 42.03
N ALA A 631 35.88 8.90 41.36
CA ALA A 631 35.46 7.51 41.48
C ALA A 631 36.48 6.53 40.89
N ASP A 632 37.23 6.97 39.87
CA ASP A 632 38.20 6.15 39.14
C ASP A 632 39.61 6.17 39.77
N VAL A 633 39.84 7.02 40.77
CA VAL A 633 41.12 7.11 41.46
C VAL A 633 41.16 6.14 42.64
N TRP A 634 41.94 5.08 42.48
CA TRP A 634 42.25 4.12 43.55
C TRP A 634 43.78 3.99 43.75
N ILE A 635 44.18 3.51 44.92
CA ILE A 635 45.59 3.28 45.26
C ILE A 635 45.79 1.77 45.40
N ASP A 636 46.62 1.19 44.55
CA ASP A 636 47.16 -0.14 44.80
C ASP A 636 48.27 -0.05 45.86
N LEU A 637 48.14 -0.81 46.95
CA LEU A 637 49.12 -0.86 48.05
C LEU A 637 49.88 -2.20 48.08
N ASN A 638 49.64 -3.09 47.11
CA ASN A 638 50.22 -4.43 47.06
C ASN A 638 51.52 -4.51 46.25
#